data_AF-A0A7C2L4F0-F1
#
_entry.id   AF-A0A7C2L4F0-F1
#
_cell.length_a   1.000
_cell.length_b   1.000
_cell.length_c   1.000
_cell.angle_alpha   90.00
_cell.angle_beta   90.00
_cell.angle_gamma   90.00
#
_symmetry.space_group_name_H-M   'P 1'
#
loop_
_entity.id
_entity.type
_entity.pdbx_description
1 polymer ?
#
loop_
_entity_poly.entity_id
_entity_poly.type
_entity_poly.pdbx_seq_one_letter_code
_entity_poly.pdbx_strand_id
1 'polypeptide(L)'
;MRLSDEEREQQRLYVALTRRALLFGALALIALVISAVNFLALIHAFWQPMGVFNMPLYLLFAVVALWAAVNFFRTRRRTLEYRDHPERFFEE
;
A
#
# COMPACT_ATOMS: atom_id res chain seq x y z
N MET A 1 -18.94 -28.87 -23.44
CA MET A 1 -19.04 -27.41 -23.28
C MET A 1 -19.05 -27.08 -21.79
N ARG A 2 -17.86 -26.87 -21.18
CA ARG A 2 -17.68 -26.38 -19.80
C ARG A 2 -16.66 -25.22 -19.70
N LEU A 3 -15.97 -24.90 -20.80
CA LEU A 3 -14.93 -23.86 -20.88
C LEU A 3 -15.46 -22.45 -20.61
N SER A 4 -16.73 -22.13 -20.91
CA SER A 4 -17.22 -20.74 -20.76
C SER A 4 -17.45 -20.29 -19.32
N ASP A 5 -17.68 -21.22 -18.39
CA ASP A 5 -17.94 -20.87 -16.99
C ASP A 5 -16.61 -20.68 -16.23
N GLU A 6 -15.61 -21.52 -16.49
CA GLU A 6 -14.25 -21.36 -15.96
C GLU A 6 -13.58 -20.06 -16.45
N GLU A 7 -13.72 -19.72 -17.74
CA GLU A 7 -13.21 -18.46 -18.30
C GLU A 7 -13.86 -17.23 -17.66
N ARG A 8 -15.17 -17.27 -17.39
CA ARG A 8 -15.91 -16.19 -16.71
C ARG A 8 -15.51 -16.05 -15.25
N GLU A 9 -15.29 -17.16 -14.56
CA GLU A 9 -14.88 -17.17 -13.16
C GLU A 9 -13.45 -16.64 -13.00
N GLN A 10 -12.53 -17.05 -13.89
CA GLN A 10 -11.20 -16.45 -14.01
C GLN A 10 -11.31 -14.95 -14.27
N GLN A 11 -12.09 -14.51 -15.26
CA GLN A 11 -12.23 -13.08 -15.58
C GLN A 11 -12.72 -12.25 -14.37
N ARG A 12 -13.65 -12.79 -13.57
CA ARG A 12 -14.10 -12.16 -12.31
C ARG A 12 -12.98 -12.06 -11.27
N LEU A 13 -12.19 -13.12 -11.09
CA LEU A 13 -11.01 -13.13 -10.23
C LEU A 13 -9.97 -12.09 -10.67
N TYR A 14 -9.66 -12.01 -11.97
CA TYR A 14 -8.75 -11.01 -12.55
C TYR A 14 -9.18 -9.57 -12.23
N VAL A 15 -10.46 -9.26 -12.40
CA VAL A 15 -11.02 -7.93 -12.11
C VAL A 15 -10.97 -7.63 -10.61
N ALA A 16 -11.31 -8.60 -9.75
CA ALA A 16 -11.27 -8.45 -8.31
C ALA A 16 -9.84 -8.19 -7.79
N LEU A 17 -8.85 -8.94 -8.27
CA LEU A 17 -7.43 -8.76 -7.92
C LEU A 17 -6.90 -7.40 -8.39
N THR A 18 -7.26 -6.99 -9.61
CA THR A 18 -6.86 -5.68 -10.14
C THR A 18 -7.44 -4.54 -9.30
N ARG A 19 -8.71 -4.60 -8.89
CA ARG A 19 -9.31 -3.60 -7.99
C ARG A 19 -8.60 -3.55 -6.64
N ARG A 20 -8.28 -4.69 -6.03
CA ARG A 20 -7.55 -4.77 -4.75
C ARG A 20 -6.15 -4.17 -4.87
N ALA A 21 -5.42 -4.49 -5.94
CA ALA A 21 -4.10 -3.91 -6.21
C ALA A 21 -4.16 -2.39 -6.35
N LEU A 22 -5.23 -1.85 -6.96
CA LEU A 22 -5.47 -0.42 -7.07
C LEU A 22 -5.71 0.23 -5.71
N LEU A 23 -6.55 -0.38 -4.86
CA LEU A 23 -6.78 0.09 -3.49
C LEU A 23 -5.50 0.12 -2.66
N PHE A 24 -4.69 -0.94 -2.70
CA PHE A 24 -3.39 -0.96 -2.01
C PHE A 24 -2.43 0.10 -2.57
N GLY A 25 -2.45 0.35 -3.89
CA GLY A 25 -1.69 1.44 -4.48
C GLY A 25 -2.11 2.83 -3.97
N ALA A 26 -3.42 3.08 -3.90
CA ALA A 26 -3.96 4.33 -3.37
C ALA A 26 -3.62 4.50 -1.89
N LEU A 27 -3.76 3.45 -1.08
CA LEU A 27 -3.38 3.47 0.35
C LEU A 27 -1.87 3.72 0.54
N ALA A 28 -1.02 3.12 -0.31
CA ALA A 28 0.41 3.37 -0.29
C ALA A 28 0.73 4.85 -0.55
N LEU A 29 0.06 5.46 -1.54
CA LEU A 29 0.23 6.87 -1.87
C LEU A 29 -0.23 7.78 -0.72
N ILE A 30 -1.39 7.52 -0.14
CA ILE A 30 -1.92 8.29 1.00
C ILE A 30 -0.94 8.21 2.18
N ALA A 31 -0.46 7.01 2.51
CA ALA A 31 0.49 6.82 3.59
C ALA A 31 1.81 7.57 3.33
N LEU A 32 2.29 7.60 2.09
CA LEU A 32 3.48 8.35 1.70
C LEU A 32 3.29 9.87 1.85
N VAL A 33 2.11 10.39 1.50
CA VAL A 33 1.75 11.80 1.72
C VAL A 33 1.72 12.14 3.21
N ILE A 34 1.10 11.30 4.04
CA ILE A 34 1.10 11.49 5.50
C ILE A 34 2.53 11.52 6.04
N SER A 35 3.39 10.61 5.58
CA SER A 35 4.80 10.59 5.95
C SER A 35 5.52 11.89 5.58
N ALA A 36 5.29 12.41 4.36
CA ALA A 36 5.92 13.64 3.89
C ALA A 36 5.47 14.86 4.70
N VAL A 37 4.16 14.96 5.00
CA VAL A 37 3.60 16.04 5.82
C VAL A 37 4.18 16.02 7.24
N ASN A 38 4.26 14.83 7.85
CA ASN A 38 4.84 14.70 9.19
C ASN A 38 6.33 15.03 9.21
N PHE A 39 7.09 14.66 8.18
CA PHE A 39 8.49 15.05 8.05
C PHE A 39 8.65 16.57 7.95
N LEU A 40 7.80 17.22 7.16
CA LEU A 40 7.80 18.69 7.04
C LEU A 40 7.44 19.38 8.37
N ALA A 41 6.45 18.83 9.10
CA ALA A 41 6.11 19.31 10.44
C ALA A 41 7.27 19.16 11.42
N LEU A 42 8.08 18.11 11.28
CA LEU A 42 9.28 17.88 12.08
C LEU A 42 10.33 18.98 11.84
N ILE A 43 10.56 19.35 10.57
CA ILE A 43 11.46 20.45 10.20
C ILE A 43 10.96 21.77 10.81
N HIS A 44 9.66 22.05 10.68
CA HIS A 44 9.06 23.26 11.22
C HIS A 44 9.12 23.31 12.76
N ALA A 45 8.98 22.15 13.42
CA ALA A 45 9.05 22.03 14.87
C ALA A 45 10.42 22.43 15.44
N PHE A 46 11.52 22.35 14.67
CA PHE A 46 12.84 22.84 15.11
C PHE A 46 12.87 24.37 15.28
N TRP A 47 12.01 25.11 14.58
CA TRP A 47 11.97 26.57 14.64
C TRP A 47 11.15 27.11 15.81
N GLN A 48 10.36 26.26 16.49
CA GLN A 48 9.48 26.68 17.58
C GLN A 48 9.88 26.00 18.91
N PRO A 49 10.04 26.75 20.02
CA PRO A 49 10.43 26.18 21.32
C PRO A 49 9.50 25.08 21.83
N MET A 50 8.18 25.23 21.58
CA MET A 50 7.16 24.21 21.90
C MET A 50 7.14 23.04 20.91
N GLY A 51 7.73 23.19 19.72
CA GLY A 51 7.73 22.18 18.66
C GLY A 51 8.54 20.94 19.03
N VAL A 52 9.58 21.10 19.86
CA VAL A 52 10.45 20.01 20.33
C VAL A 52 9.65 18.92 21.05
N PHE A 53 8.61 19.27 21.80
CA PHE A 53 7.75 18.29 22.50
C PHE A 53 6.89 17.46 21.54
N ASN A 54 6.57 17.98 20.36
CA ASN A 54 5.77 17.29 19.34
C ASN A 54 6.62 16.49 18.33
N MET A 55 7.95 16.69 18.32
CA MET A 55 8.85 15.96 17.42
C MET A 55 8.73 14.44 17.50
N PRO A 56 8.65 13.80 18.70
CA PRO A 56 8.52 12.34 18.78
C PRO A 56 7.24 11.83 18.12
N LEU A 57 6.14 12.58 18.24
CA LEU A 57 4.87 12.25 17.61
C LEU A 57 4.97 12.32 16.09
N TYR A 58 5.49 13.42 15.55
CA TYR A 58 5.67 13.56 14.10
C TYR A 58 6.62 12.50 13.54
N LEU A 59 7.69 12.15 14.27
CA LEU A 59 8.62 11.10 13.87
C LEU A 59 7.92 9.73 13.84
N LEU A 60 7.17 9.40 14.89
CA LEU A 60 6.43 8.15 14.98
C LEU A 60 5.44 8.02 13.83
N PHE A 61 4.64 9.07 13.58
CA PHE A 61 3.69 9.09 12.47
C PHE A 61 4.38 8.96 11.11
N ALA A 62 5.50 9.64 10.89
CA ALA A 62 6.27 9.52 9.66
C ALA A 62 6.78 8.08 9.44
N VAL A 63 7.38 7.47 10.47
CA VAL A 63 7.93 6.10 10.39
C VAL A 63 6.81 5.09 10.16
N VAL A 64 5.70 5.18 10.90
CA VAL A 64 4.56 4.26 10.77
C VAL A 64 3.91 4.40 9.38
N ALA A 65 3.74 5.64 8.90
CA ALA A 65 3.15 5.88 7.58
C ALA A 65 4.07 5.39 6.45
N LEU A 66 5.39 5.58 6.57
CA LEU A 66 6.36 5.03 5.62
C LEU A 66 6.34 3.50 5.62
N TRP A 67 6.32 2.88 6.81
CA TRP A 67 6.21 1.43 6.93
C TRP A 67 4.91 0.90 6.30
N ALA A 68 3.78 1.57 6.51
CA ALA A 68 2.51 1.24 5.88
C ALA A 68 2.58 1.36 4.35
N ALA A 69 3.19 2.44 3.83
CA ALA A 69 3.37 2.65 2.39
C ALA A 69 4.16 1.50 1.75
N VAL A 70 5.27 1.09 2.38
CA VAL A 70 6.09 -0.05 1.91
C VAL A 70 5.29 -1.35 1.92
N ASN A 71 4.54 -1.62 2.99
CA ASN A 71 3.72 -2.83 3.08
C ASN A 71 2.61 -2.85 2.03
N PHE A 72 1.90 -1.75 1.84
CA PHE A 72 0.87 -1.65 0.81
C PHE A 72 1.45 -1.82 -0.60
N PHE A 73 2.64 -1.28 -0.87
CA PHE A 73 3.31 -1.47 -2.15
C PHE A 73 3.71 -2.93 -2.38
N ARG A 74 4.25 -3.61 -1.34
CA ARG A 74 4.55 -5.05 -1.38
C ARG A 74 3.30 -5.89 -1.60
N THR A 75 2.22 -5.60 -0.89
CA THR A 75 0.94 -6.31 -1.04
C THR A 75 0.36 -6.10 -2.43
N ARG A 76 0.38 -4.87 -2.95
CA ARG A 76 0.00 -4.57 -4.34
C ARG A 76 0.80 -5.41 -5.33
N ARG A 77 2.13 -5.48 -5.18
CA ARG A 77 3.00 -6.27 -6.05
C ARG A 77 2.61 -7.75 -6.02
N ARG A 78 2.42 -8.32 -4.83
CA ARG A 78 1.96 -9.73 -4.69
C ARG A 78 0.61 -9.94 -5.37
N THR A 79 -0.37 -9.07 -5.13
CA THR A 79 -1.70 -9.18 -5.76
C THR A 79 -1.64 -9.14 -7.29
N LEU A 80 -0.75 -8.33 -7.86
CA LEU A 80 -0.52 -8.31 -9.31
C LEU A 80 0.21 -9.57 -9.79
N GLU A 81 1.19 -10.05 -9.03
CA GLU A 81 1.91 -11.30 -9.34
C GLU A 81 0.97 -12.52 -9.33
N TYR A 82 0.06 -12.63 -8.36
CA TYR A 82 -1.02 -13.62 -8.34
C TYR A 82 -1.93 -13.54 -9.58
N ARG A 83 -2.15 -12.32 -10.08
CA ARG A 83 -2.97 -12.11 -11.28
C ARG A 83 -2.21 -12.55 -12.54
N ASP A 84 -0.93 -12.22 -12.63
CA ASP A 84 -0.15 -12.41 -13.85
C ASP A 84 0.42 -13.84 -13.97
N HIS A 85 0.63 -14.55 -12.85
CA HIS A 85 1.13 -15.95 -12.81
C HIS A 85 0.36 -16.81 -11.79
N PRO A 86 -0.92 -17.14 -12.05
CA PRO A 86 -1.73 -17.93 -11.12
C PRO A 86 -1.22 -19.36 -10.95
N GLU A 87 -0.59 -19.96 -11.97
CA GLU A 87 -0.09 -21.34 -11.93
C GLU A 87 1.03 -21.59 -10.91
N ARG A 88 1.85 -20.59 -10.57
CA ARG A 88 2.96 -20.75 -9.61
C ARG A 88 2.53 -21.03 -8.17
N PHE A 89 1.25 -20.86 -7.85
CA PHE A 89 0.73 -21.02 -6.48
C PHE A 89 -0.06 -22.32 -6.28
N PHE A 90 -0.28 -23.12 -7.33
CA PHE A 90 -0.90 -24.44 -7.23
C PHE A 90 0.12 -25.58 -7.17
N GLU A 91 1.41 -25.28 -7.38
CA GLU A 91 2.52 -26.25 -7.35
C GLU A 91 3.30 -26.30 -6.01
N GLU A 92 2.94 -25.46 -5.04
CA GLU A 92 3.41 -25.53 -3.63
C GLU A 92 2.36 -26.16 -2.72
#